data_AF-A0A2S2PXU8-F1
#
_entry.id   AF-A0A2S2PXU8-F1
#
_cell.length_a   1.000
_cell.length_b   1.000
_cell.length_c   1.000
_cell.angle_alpha   90.00
_cell.angle_beta   90.00
_cell.angle_gamma   90.00
#
_symmetry.space_group_name_H-M   'P 1'
#
loop_
_entity.id
_entity.type
_entity.pdbx_description
1 polymer ?
#
loop_
_entity_poly.entity_id
_entity_poly.type
_entity_poly.pdbx_seq_one_letter_code
_entity_poly.pdbx_strand_id
1 'polypeptide(L)'
;MSVQRLCNDISKKCVVSSKMEPAMDFVERYENPVSWHKKYDLRDDLLRKDVLFDNMDMKSITMAQYDPHNLPEYIKWRLFGYNIVICYEYISKGNNDDALKIINDIENILSSIGNNDPFLKSIKVALNHITFSMKGHLWHLCSMDIKKLEHFVMPINMNNANKAGLYGVQTLFFYEYDLPYAHIAKNSALKAIELNNSEPEWHFLLARVLTYWQRTCGNYFECSEQEINASERAVKLGDKPQHKLHLIHIYHRMSKNMKKNINAKNEILDAGLQLLNEVMNSTNDLLLLKNCLLSLSKISLDKDFYSNNISEILETLISKLESTNNGYVHGAIGNYYLFNKKDIEKANFHLKKAYDVKSFGCSIDYIYTLYLMNPNTAPVEQMMVDMLKTFTHPVHREKILSQVVSYLIVTKNNLIQALKYIPILLSFKNVTCVYSLQTHRLKFYPKHKSMNLIDLLSERLDAALKDSKLPADHKKRVVEVLQIFEPFKMFVSNLMQDKSHLFGNNFKKDSSSKSNRQFNQNSREKESWKQKSHTQNNTYVKINEKQNWRTLKPDSNPNPHVFSNQQKDIKNNGVKIKSRFDF
;
A
#
# COMPACT_ATOMS: atom_id res chain seq x y z
N MET A 1 2.93 -18.81 -40.63
CA MET A 1 3.73 -20.02 -40.28
C MET A 1 3.60 -20.26 -38.79
N SER A 2 3.46 -21.52 -38.33
CA SER A 2 3.12 -21.81 -36.93
C SER A 2 4.32 -21.67 -35.97
N VAL A 3 4.05 -21.09 -34.79
CA VAL A 3 5.02 -20.84 -33.71
C VAL A 3 5.79 -22.11 -33.32
N GLN A 4 5.11 -23.27 -33.31
CA GLN A 4 5.72 -24.57 -32.97
C GLN A 4 6.87 -25.01 -33.87
N ARG A 5 6.99 -24.53 -35.12
CA ARG A 5 8.17 -24.86 -35.95
C ARG A 5 9.42 -24.08 -35.52
N LEU A 6 9.27 -22.87 -34.97
CA LEU A 6 10.41 -22.09 -34.46
C LEU A 6 10.99 -22.73 -33.17
N CYS A 7 10.14 -23.28 -32.31
CA CYS A 7 10.55 -23.85 -31.03
C CYS A 7 11.46 -25.08 -31.16
N ASN A 8 11.28 -25.91 -32.20
CA ASN A 8 12.01 -27.17 -32.33
C ASN A 8 13.47 -27.00 -32.80
N ASP A 9 13.75 -26.03 -33.67
CA ASP A 9 15.11 -25.79 -34.21
C ASP A 9 16.05 -25.15 -33.18
N ILE A 10 15.51 -24.49 -32.15
CA ILE A 10 16.28 -23.87 -31.05
C ILE A 10 17.02 -24.92 -30.19
N SER A 11 16.50 -26.16 -30.12
CA SER A 11 17.01 -27.22 -29.23
C SER A 11 18.40 -27.78 -29.58
N LYS A 12 18.99 -27.44 -30.73
CA LYS A 12 20.14 -28.18 -31.30
C LYS A 12 21.45 -27.42 -31.48
N LYS A 13 21.56 -26.12 -31.16
CA LYS A 13 22.80 -25.34 -31.39
C LYS A 13 23.15 -24.35 -30.26
N CYS A 14 23.47 -24.89 -29.09
CA CYS A 14 24.23 -24.17 -28.06
C CYS A 14 25.63 -24.77 -27.92
N VAL A 15 26.59 -24.25 -28.69
CA VAL A 15 28.02 -24.40 -28.43
C VAL A 15 28.62 -23.01 -28.35
N VAL A 16 29.17 -22.66 -27.19
CA VAL A 16 29.69 -21.33 -26.88
C VAL A 16 31.00 -21.09 -27.63
N SER A 17 31.09 -19.97 -28.35
CA SER A 17 32.36 -19.44 -28.88
C SER A 17 32.65 -18.11 -28.22
N SER A 18 33.67 -18.08 -27.35
CA SER A 18 34.09 -16.90 -26.62
C SER A 18 35.08 -16.05 -27.43
N LYS A 19 34.70 -14.79 -27.70
CA LYS A 19 35.54 -13.58 -27.69
C LYS A 19 34.81 -12.42 -28.37
N MET A 20 34.45 -11.41 -27.58
CA MET A 20 34.14 -10.07 -28.07
C MET A 20 34.63 -9.05 -27.03
N GLU A 21 34.89 -7.83 -27.51
CA GLU A 21 35.44 -6.70 -26.76
C GLU A 21 34.61 -6.33 -25.51
N PRO A 22 35.14 -5.52 -24.56
CA PRO A 22 34.40 -5.10 -23.36
C PRO A 22 33.18 -4.24 -23.72
N ALA A 23 32.07 -4.93 -24.01
CA ALA A 23 30.81 -4.34 -24.36
C ALA A 23 30.21 -3.68 -23.12
N MET A 24 30.15 -2.35 -23.16
CA MET A 24 29.16 -1.58 -22.39
C MET A 24 27.79 -2.18 -22.73
N ASP A 25 27.11 -2.77 -21.74
CA ASP A 25 25.94 -3.61 -21.96
C ASP A 25 24.89 -2.83 -22.77
N PHE A 26 24.30 -3.47 -23.79
CA PHE A 26 23.25 -2.91 -24.64
C PHE A 26 22.21 -2.16 -23.80
N VAL A 27 21.86 -2.72 -22.64
CA VAL A 27 20.89 -2.19 -21.66
C VAL A 27 21.27 -0.82 -21.08
N GLU A 28 22.55 -0.54 -20.82
CA GLU A 28 22.99 0.62 -20.01
C GLU A 28 22.73 1.97 -20.69
N ARG A 29 22.57 1.99 -22.01
CA ARG A 29 22.33 3.21 -22.80
C ARG A 29 20.85 3.56 -22.97
N TYR A 30 19.93 2.67 -22.56
CA TYR A 30 18.49 2.86 -22.68
C TYR A 30 17.89 3.05 -21.28
N GLU A 31 17.17 4.15 -21.05
CA GLU A 31 16.55 4.44 -19.74
C GLU A 31 15.28 3.56 -19.58
N ASN A 32 15.43 2.42 -18.90
CA ASN A 32 14.42 1.37 -18.80
C ASN A 32 14.56 0.60 -17.45
N PRO A 33 13.55 -0.17 -17.01
CA PRO A 33 13.58 -0.90 -15.74
C PRO A 33 14.84 -1.71 -15.44
N VAL A 34 15.42 -2.39 -16.44
CA VAL A 34 16.61 -3.22 -16.26
C VAL A 34 17.85 -2.36 -16.04
N SER A 35 18.00 -1.25 -16.77
CA SER A 35 19.11 -0.32 -16.55
C SER A 35 18.95 0.45 -15.25
N TRP A 36 17.71 0.81 -14.87
CA TRP A 36 17.40 1.41 -13.59
C TRP A 36 17.75 0.48 -12.42
N HIS A 37 17.40 -0.81 -12.51
CA HIS A 37 17.72 -1.79 -11.47
C HIS A 37 19.23 -1.87 -11.20
N LYS A 38 20.03 -1.93 -12.27
CA LYS A 38 21.50 -1.94 -12.18
C LYS A 38 22.04 -0.61 -11.62
N LYS A 39 21.55 0.53 -12.14
CA LYS A 39 22.00 1.89 -11.79
C LYS A 39 21.79 2.24 -10.32
N TYR A 40 20.74 1.72 -9.69
CA TYR A 40 20.38 2.01 -8.30
C TYR A 40 20.74 0.88 -7.31
N ASP A 41 21.50 -0.13 -7.74
CA ASP A 41 21.92 -1.29 -6.92
C ASP A 41 20.74 -1.88 -6.12
N LEU A 42 19.64 -2.19 -6.81
CA LEU A 42 18.49 -2.80 -6.14
C LEU A 42 18.88 -4.21 -5.68
N ARG A 43 19.10 -4.35 -4.37
CA ARG A 43 19.52 -5.62 -3.78
C ARG A 43 18.35 -6.60 -3.68
N ASP A 44 18.53 -7.78 -4.28
CA ASP A 44 17.52 -8.84 -4.33
C ASP A 44 17.05 -9.35 -2.96
N ASP A 45 17.83 -9.14 -1.90
CA ASP A 45 17.47 -9.48 -0.51
C ASP A 45 16.48 -8.48 0.12
N LEU A 46 16.46 -7.24 -0.36
CA LEU A 46 15.53 -6.18 0.04
C LEU A 46 14.28 -6.11 -0.86
N LEU A 47 14.32 -6.70 -2.06
CA LEU A 47 13.17 -6.79 -2.95
C LEU A 47 12.05 -7.64 -2.33
N ARG A 48 10.85 -7.09 -2.26
CA ARG A 48 9.69 -7.80 -1.74
C ARG A 48 9.26 -8.90 -2.72
N LYS A 49 9.35 -10.15 -2.27
CA LYS A 49 9.01 -11.36 -3.06
C LYS A 49 7.59 -11.39 -3.66
N ASP A 50 6.71 -10.52 -3.20
CA ASP A 50 5.32 -10.42 -3.63
C ASP A 50 5.06 -9.41 -4.77
N VAL A 51 6.04 -8.57 -5.19
CA VAL A 51 5.80 -7.43 -6.11
C VAL A 51 5.16 -7.85 -7.44
N LEU A 52 5.65 -8.94 -8.05
CA LEU A 52 5.04 -9.54 -9.25
C LEU A 52 3.57 -9.91 -9.01
N PHE A 53 3.27 -10.54 -7.87
CA PHE A 53 1.92 -10.97 -7.54
C PHE A 53 0.99 -9.78 -7.31
N ASP A 54 1.43 -8.79 -6.51
CA ASP A 54 0.68 -7.54 -6.25
C ASP A 54 0.29 -6.85 -7.57
N ASN A 55 1.24 -6.70 -8.49
CA ASN A 55 1.00 -6.03 -9.76
C ASN A 55 0.09 -6.86 -10.68
N MET A 56 0.22 -8.19 -10.70
CA MET A 56 -0.68 -9.08 -11.44
C MET A 56 -2.11 -9.06 -10.89
N ASP A 57 -2.30 -9.06 -9.57
CA ASP A 57 -3.62 -8.96 -8.93
C ASP A 57 -4.25 -7.58 -9.22
N MET A 58 -3.48 -6.49 -9.05
CA MET A 58 -3.95 -5.14 -9.32
C MET A 58 -4.25 -4.88 -10.80
N LYS A 59 -3.49 -5.47 -11.74
CA LYS A 59 -3.83 -5.52 -13.17
C LYS A 59 -5.14 -6.26 -13.40
N SER A 60 -5.29 -7.47 -12.83
CA SER A 60 -6.47 -8.32 -13.01
C SER A 60 -7.74 -7.67 -12.46
N ILE A 61 -7.67 -7.09 -11.25
CA ILE A 61 -8.75 -6.32 -10.62
C ILE A 61 -9.11 -5.09 -11.46
N THR A 62 -8.13 -4.40 -12.05
CA THR A 62 -8.39 -3.25 -12.94
C THR A 62 -9.09 -3.71 -14.22
N MET A 63 -8.59 -4.74 -14.90
CA MET A 63 -9.20 -5.29 -16.12
C MET A 63 -10.60 -5.84 -15.89
N ALA A 64 -10.86 -6.46 -14.73
CA ALA A 64 -12.20 -6.96 -14.37
C ALA A 64 -13.25 -5.85 -14.11
N GLN A 65 -12.85 -4.58 -14.12
CA GLN A 65 -13.72 -3.45 -13.81
C GLN A 65 -13.99 -2.52 -15.01
N TYR A 66 -13.37 -2.76 -16.18
CA TYR A 66 -13.56 -1.97 -17.40
C TYR A 66 -13.77 -2.85 -18.63
N ASP A 67 -14.41 -2.30 -19.66
CA ASP A 67 -14.41 -2.88 -21.00
C ASP A 67 -13.00 -2.79 -21.61
N PRO A 68 -12.34 -3.92 -21.98
CA PRO A 68 -11.04 -3.91 -22.63
C PRO A 68 -10.97 -3.07 -23.91
N HIS A 69 -12.09 -2.85 -24.59
CA HIS A 69 -12.17 -2.09 -25.84
C HIS A 69 -12.34 -0.58 -25.63
N ASN A 70 -12.69 -0.11 -24.42
CA ASN A 70 -12.97 1.29 -24.13
C ASN A 70 -12.38 1.73 -22.78
N LEU A 71 -11.05 1.64 -22.66
CA LEU A 71 -10.32 2.04 -21.46
C LEU A 71 -10.11 3.57 -21.42
N PRO A 72 -10.46 4.26 -20.32
CA PRO A 72 -10.08 5.66 -20.10
C PRO A 72 -8.56 5.87 -20.09
N GLU A 73 -8.09 7.06 -20.47
CA GLU A 73 -6.65 7.42 -20.50
C GLU A 73 -5.92 7.04 -19.19
N TYR A 74 -6.51 7.38 -18.05
CA TYR A 74 -5.91 7.13 -16.74
C TYR A 74 -5.81 5.64 -16.39
N ILE A 75 -6.64 4.79 -17.01
CA ILE A 75 -6.58 3.33 -16.88
C ILE A 75 -5.52 2.75 -17.80
N LYS A 76 -5.41 3.23 -19.05
CA LYS A 76 -4.29 2.89 -19.94
C LYS A 76 -2.94 3.22 -19.27
N TRP A 77 -2.82 4.40 -18.67
CA TRP A 77 -1.63 4.83 -17.92
C TRP A 77 -1.31 3.89 -16.75
N ARG A 78 -2.32 3.54 -15.95
CA ARG A 78 -2.16 2.64 -14.79
C ARG A 78 -1.77 1.22 -15.20
N LEU A 79 -2.40 0.67 -16.24
CA LEU A 79 -2.09 -0.66 -16.77
C LEU A 79 -0.69 -0.71 -17.40
N PHE A 80 -0.25 0.38 -18.05
CA PHE A 80 1.14 0.52 -18.52
C PHE A 80 2.12 0.39 -17.34
N GLY A 81 1.90 1.14 -16.25
CA GLY A 81 2.73 1.04 -15.03
C GLY A 81 2.83 -0.38 -14.47
N TYR A 82 1.70 -1.07 -14.29
CA TYR A 82 1.68 -2.46 -13.82
C TYR A 82 2.40 -3.42 -14.78
N ASN A 83 2.15 -3.33 -16.08
CA ASN A 83 2.80 -4.18 -17.06
C ASN A 83 4.33 -3.99 -17.10
N ILE A 84 4.82 -2.76 -16.90
CA ILE A 84 6.26 -2.48 -16.85
C ILE A 84 6.94 -3.20 -15.67
N VAL A 85 6.33 -3.17 -14.48
CA VAL A 85 6.84 -3.90 -13.30
C VAL A 85 6.74 -5.43 -13.52
N ILE A 86 5.59 -5.93 -13.97
CA ILE A 86 5.39 -7.38 -14.24
C ILE A 86 6.39 -7.89 -15.29
N CYS A 87 6.63 -7.13 -16.37
CA CYS A 87 7.57 -7.51 -17.41
C CYS A 87 9.01 -7.58 -16.88
N TYR A 88 9.43 -6.58 -16.11
CA TYR A 88 10.74 -6.60 -15.45
C TYR A 88 10.87 -7.81 -14.51
N GLU A 89 9.86 -8.07 -13.67
CA GLU A 89 9.83 -9.18 -12.72
C GLU A 89 9.83 -10.58 -13.37
N TYR A 90 9.40 -10.70 -14.63
CA TYR A 90 9.56 -11.94 -15.41
C TYR A 90 10.95 -12.04 -16.04
N ILE A 91 11.50 -10.94 -16.56
CA ILE A 91 12.88 -10.88 -17.10
C ILE A 91 13.89 -11.24 -16.02
N SER A 92 13.80 -10.66 -14.81
CA SER A 92 14.72 -10.93 -13.70
C SER A 92 14.68 -12.38 -13.21
N LYS A 93 13.56 -13.07 -13.42
CA LYS A 93 13.37 -14.50 -13.09
C LYS A 93 13.64 -15.43 -14.27
N GLY A 94 14.10 -14.91 -15.41
CA GLY A 94 14.36 -15.68 -16.64
C GLY A 94 13.13 -16.25 -17.32
N ASN A 95 11.92 -15.80 -16.97
CA ASN A 95 10.66 -16.27 -17.55
C ASN A 95 10.32 -15.48 -18.82
N ASN A 96 11.13 -15.71 -19.86
CA ASN A 96 11.14 -14.90 -21.07
C ASN A 96 9.82 -14.95 -21.87
N ASP A 97 9.12 -16.08 -21.89
CA ASP A 97 7.86 -16.24 -22.62
C ASP A 97 6.73 -15.41 -22.00
N ASP A 98 6.64 -15.36 -20.67
CA ASP A 98 5.65 -14.52 -19.98
C ASP A 98 6.00 -13.04 -20.06
N ALA A 99 7.29 -12.67 -20.00
CA ALA A 99 7.74 -11.31 -20.29
C ALA A 99 7.31 -10.84 -21.70
N LEU A 100 7.45 -11.70 -22.71
CA LEU A 100 7.04 -11.38 -24.09
C LEU A 100 5.52 -11.18 -24.22
N LYS A 101 4.69 -11.97 -23.52
CA LYS A 101 3.23 -11.76 -23.47
C LYS A 101 2.88 -10.39 -22.89
N ILE A 102 3.55 -9.99 -21.81
CA ILE A 102 3.32 -8.68 -21.17
C ILE A 102 3.81 -7.52 -22.05
N ILE A 103 4.89 -7.70 -22.83
CA ILE A 103 5.30 -6.73 -23.85
C ILE A 103 4.20 -6.54 -24.91
N ASN A 104 3.57 -7.62 -25.38
CA ASN A 104 2.46 -7.51 -26.33
C ASN A 104 1.26 -6.77 -25.70
N ASP A 105 0.96 -7.00 -24.42
CA ASP A 105 -0.07 -6.23 -23.70
C ASP A 105 0.27 -4.72 -23.63
N ILE A 106 1.55 -4.38 -23.45
CA ILE A 106 2.00 -2.98 -23.48
C ILE A 106 1.85 -2.39 -24.89
N GLU A 107 2.30 -3.09 -25.93
CA GLU A 107 2.17 -2.65 -27.32
C GLU A 107 0.69 -2.46 -27.72
N ASN A 108 -0.21 -3.31 -27.24
CA ASN A 108 -1.66 -3.13 -27.38
C ASN A 108 -2.14 -1.82 -26.73
N ILE A 109 -1.72 -1.50 -25.50
CA ILE A 109 -2.02 -0.21 -24.86
C ILE A 109 -1.50 0.95 -25.72
N LEU A 110 -0.27 0.89 -26.23
CA LEU A 110 0.35 1.96 -27.03
C LEU A 110 -0.34 2.18 -28.38
N SER A 111 -0.84 1.10 -29.00
CA SER A 111 -1.66 1.19 -30.22
C SER A 111 -3.01 1.87 -29.95
N SER A 112 -3.59 1.67 -28.75
CA SER A 112 -4.86 2.26 -28.32
C SER A 112 -4.81 3.74 -27.89
N ILE A 113 -3.62 4.35 -27.80
CA ILE A 113 -3.46 5.79 -27.52
C ILE A 113 -3.93 6.59 -28.73
N GLY A 114 -5.13 7.16 -28.63
CA GLY A 114 -5.81 7.94 -29.66
C GLY A 114 -5.77 9.45 -29.39
N ASN A 115 -6.68 10.19 -30.02
CA ASN A 115 -6.79 11.65 -29.85
C ASN A 115 -7.39 12.07 -28.51
N ASN A 116 -8.18 11.19 -27.88
CA ASN A 116 -8.81 11.43 -26.57
C ASN A 116 -7.87 11.14 -25.39
N ASP A 117 -6.61 10.76 -25.66
CA ASP A 117 -5.56 10.49 -24.67
C ASP A 117 -4.45 11.57 -24.78
N PRO A 118 -4.73 12.86 -24.49
CA PRO A 118 -3.80 13.96 -24.76
C PRO A 118 -2.49 13.87 -23.95
N PHE A 119 -2.56 13.43 -22.69
CA PHE A 119 -1.38 13.26 -21.84
C PHE A 119 -0.52 12.09 -22.36
N LEU A 120 -1.11 10.91 -22.57
CA LEU A 120 -0.37 9.75 -23.08
C LEU A 120 0.21 9.99 -24.48
N LYS A 121 -0.51 10.74 -25.33
CA LYS A 121 -0.02 11.17 -26.65
C LYS A 121 1.19 12.10 -26.53
N SER A 122 1.21 13.01 -25.55
CA SER A 122 2.34 13.92 -25.32
C SER A 122 3.65 13.19 -24.95
N ILE A 123 3.55 12.06 -24.25
CA ILE A 123 4.68 11.24 -23.79
C ILE A 123 4.90 9.95 -24.60
N LYS A 124 4.21 9.77 -25.74
CA LYS A 124 4.19 8.49 -26.48
C LYS A 124 5.57 8.00 -26.91
N VAL A 125 6.52 8.91 -27.17
CA VAL A 125 7.90 8.54 -27.55
C VAL A 125 8.65 7.93 -26.36
N ALA A 126 8.43 8.42 -25.14
CA ALA A 126 8.98 7.83 -23.91
C ALA A 126 8.38 6.45 -23.60
N LEU A 127 7.07 6.27 -23.83
CA LEU A 127 6.41 4.97 -23.62
C LEU A 127 6.88 3.92 -24.64
N ASN A 128 7.01 4.31 -25.91
CA ASN A 128 7.63 3.49 -26.96
C ASN A 128 9.08 3.14 -26.60
N HIS A 129 9.88 4.11 -26.14
CA HIS A 129 11.27 3.92 -25.73
C HIS A 129 11.41 2.82 -24.67
N ILE A 130 10.62 2.89 -23.59
CA ILE A 130 10.72 1.92 -22.50
C ILE A 130 10.28 0.53 -23.00
N THR A 131 9.21 0.46 -23.78
CA THR A 131 8.68 -0.81 -24.31
C THR A 131 9.66 -1.49 -25.26
N PHE A 132 10.20 -0.77 -26.24
CA PHE A 132 11.13 -1.33 -27.23
C PHE A 132 12.51 -1.63 -26.65
N SER A 133 12.99 -0.88 -25.65
CA SER A 133 14.26 -1.22 -24.98
C SER A 133 14.16 -2.47 -24.11
N MET A 134 13.05 -2.66 -23.38
CA MET A 134 12.76 -3.93 -22.69
C MET A 134 12.63 -5.10 -23.67
N LYS A 135 11.91 -4.90 -24.79
CA LYS A 135 11.78 -5.90 -25.87
C LYS A 135 13.13 -6.25 -26.51
N GLY A 136 13.98 -5.26 -26.77
CA GLY A 136 15.33 -5.45 -27.29
C GLY A 136 16.25 -6.20 -26.33
N HIS A 137 16.18 -5.90 -25.03
CA HIS A 137 16.90 -6.68 -24.02
C HIS A 137 16.42 -8.15 -23.96
N LEU A 138 15.10 -8.37 -23.96
CA LEU A 138 14.54 -9.73 -23.98
C LEU A 138 14.94 -10.50 -25.24
N TRP A 139 14.93 -9.85 -26.41
CA TRP A 139 15.39 -10.45 -27.67
C TRP A 139 16.88 -10.75 -27.65
N HIS A 140 17.70 -9.89 -27.03
CA HIS A 140 19.13 -10.16 -26.82
C HIS A 140 19.34 -11.42 -25.94
N LEU A 141 18.64 -11.52 -24.80
CA LEU A 141 18.67 -12.71 -23.95
C LEU A 141 18.24 -13.99 -24.70
N CYS A 142 17.27 -13.87 -25.62
CA CYS A 142 16.78 -14.98 -26.44
C CYS A 142 17.60 -15.23 -27.73
N SER A 143 18.73 -14.55 -27.93
CA SER A 143 19.54 -14.63 -29.15
C SER A 143 18.76 -14.35 -30.46
N MET A 144 17.72 -13.52 -30.39
CA MET A 144 16.92 -13.10 -31.53
C MET A 144 17.54 -11.87 -32.23
N ASP A 145 17.22 -11.67 -33.51
CA ASP A 145 17.78 -10.56 -34.30
C ASP A 145 17.23 -9.19 -33.85
N ILE A 146 18.07 -8.46 -33.10
CA ILE A 146 17.82 -7.12 -32.57
C ILE A 146 17.73 -6.07 -33.70
N LYS A 147 18.30 -6.33 -34.88
CA LYS A 147 18.33 -5.37 -36.00
C LYS A 147 16.95 -4.96 -36.50
N LYS A 148 15.88 -5.65 -36.09
CA LYS A 148 14.48 -5.29 -36.43
C LYS A 148 13.88 -4.17 -35.56
N LEU A 149 14.62 -3.62 -34.59
CA LEU A 149 14.17 -2.54 -33.70
C LEU A 149 14.62 -1.14 -34.17
N GLU A 150 14.54 -0.85 -35.48
CA GLU A 150 15.15 0.32 -36.13
C GLU A 150 14.52 1.71 -35.79
N HIS A 151 13.51 1.78 -34.93
CA HIS A 151 12.67 2.97 -34.74
C HIS A 151 12.67 3.48 -33.30
N PHE A 152 13.82 3.99 -32.86
CA PHE A 152 14.04 4.37 -31.47
C PHE A 152 14.58 5.81 -31.31
N VAL A 153 13.87 6.62 -30.52
CA VAL A 153 14.36 7.94 -30.11
C VAL A 153 15.16 7.78 -28.81
N MET A 154 16.47 8.03 -28.89
CA MET A 154 17.36 8.05 -27.73
C MET A 154 16.94 9.12 -26.71
N PRO A 155 17.16 8.94 -25.39
CA PRO A 155 16.66 9.84 -24.35
C PRO A 155 17.15 11.27 -24.56
N ILE A 156 18.40 11.43 -24.99
CA ILE A 156 19.04 12.72 -25.28
C ILE A 156 18.27 13.53 -26.34
N ASN A 157 17.71 12.85 -27.35
CA ASN A 157 16.98 13.44 -28.49
C ASN A 157 15.49 13.67 -28.20
N MET A 158 14.98 13.28 -27.03
CA MET A 158 13.59 13.55 -26.65
C MET A 158 13.37 15.01 -26.27
N ASN A 159 12.16 15.51 -26.54
CA ASN A 159 11.68 16.78 -25.98
C ASN A 159 11.43 16.67 -24.46
N ASN A 160 11.25 17.81 -23.79
CA ASN A 160 11.11 17.84 -22.33
C ASN A 160 9.88 17.06 -21.82
N ALA A 161 8.76 17.04 -22.57
CA ALA A 161 7.59 16.26 -22.19
C ALA A 161 7.89 14.75 -22.16
N ASN A 162 8.62 14.24 -23.15
CA ASN A 162 9.01 12.82 -23.19
C ASN A 162 10.14 12.49 -22.20
N LYS A 163 11.09 13.41 -21.98
CA LYS A 163 12.07 13.27 -20.88
C LYS A 163 11.38 13.20 -19.52
N ALA A 164 10.39 14.04 -19.27
CA ALA A 164 9.54 13.96 -18.08
C ALA A 164 8.75 12.63 -18.03
N GLY A 165 8.26 12.16 -19.18
CA GLY A 165 7.61 10.84 -19.33
C GLY A 165 8.48 9.67 -18.87
N LEU A 166 9.77 9.65 -19.20
CA LEU A 166 10.71 8.62 -18.72
C LEU A 166 10.79 8.63 -17.18
N TYR A 167 10.96 9.81 -16.58
CA TYR A 167 10.98 9.96 -15.12
C TYR A 167 9.62 9.67 -14.46
N GLY A 168 8.51 9.91 -15.16
CA GLY A 168 7.16 9.54 -14.72
C GLY A 168 6.96 8.02 -14.66
N VAL A 169 7.44 7.27 -15.67
CA VAL A 169 7.41 5.80 -15.62
C VAL A 169 8.41 5.25 -14.58
N GLN A 170 9.58 5.87 -14.45
CA GLN A 170 10.55 5.51 -13.40
C GLN A 170 9.97 5.71 -12.00
N THR A 171 9.17 6.77 -11.81
CA THR A 171 8.41 7.02 -10.57
C THR A 171 7.42 5.88 -10.29
N LEU A 172 6.63 5.47 -11.29
CA LEU A 172 5.70 4.36 -11.15
C LEU A 172 6.42 3.04 -10.85
N PHE A 173 7.52 2.76 -11.54
CA PHE A 173 8.31 1.54 -11.34
C PHE A 173 8.79 1.45 -9.89
N PHE A 174 9.52 2.45 -9.38
CA PHE A 174 10.06 2.40 -8.01
C PHE A 174 8.99 2.55 -6.91
N TYR A 175 7.82 3.11 -7.21
CA TYR A 175 6.70 3.19 -6.27
C TYR A 175 6.17 1.80 -5.88
N GLU A 176 6.20 0.82 -6.79
CA GLU A 176 5.70 -0.54 -6.53
C GLU A 176 6.69 -1.43 -5.74
N TYR A 177 7.92 -0.97 -5.47
CA TYR A 177 8.93 -1.69 -4.66
C TYR A 177 9.02 -1.21 -3.19
N ASP A 178 7.95 -0.60 -2.67
CA ASP A 178 7.79 -0.18 -1.27
C ASP A 178 8.86 0.82 -0.75
N LEU A 179 8.95 1.00 0.58
CA LEU A 179 9.74 2.05 1.25
C LEU A 179 11.23 2.17 0.84
N PRO A 180 12.02 1.10 0.62
CA PRO A 180 13.45 1.24 0.33
C PRO A 180 13.72 2.14 -0.87
N TYR A 181 12.82 2.15 -1.87
CA TYR A 181 12.99 2.88 -3.14
C TYR A 181 12.02 4.06 -3.30
N ALA A 182 11.19 4.34 -2.31
CA ALA A 182 10.30 5.51 -2.29
C ALA A 182 11.06 6.85 -2.45
N HIS A 183 12.33 6.90 -2.05
CA HIS A 183 13.20 8.05 -2.26
C HIS A 183 13.60 8.24 -3.74
N ILE A 184 13.81 7.14 -4.48
CA ILE A 184 14.08 7.17 -5.91
C ILE A 184 12.81 7.62 -6.64
N ALA A 185 11.66 7.02 -6.32
CA ALA A 185 10.37 7.42 -6.87
C ALA A 185 10.09 8.93 -6.64
N LYS A 186 10.35 9.45 -5.44
CA LYS A 186 10.22 10.88 -5.13
C LYS A 186 11.11 11.75 -6.01
N ASN A 187 12.39 11.38 -6.14
CA ASN A 187 13.37 12.15 -6.91
C ASN A 187 13.06 12.12 -8.42
N SER A 188 12.59 10.97 -8.95
CA SER A 188 12.10 10.86 -10.32
C SER A 188 10.88 11.76 -10.56
N ALA A 189 9.90 11.78 -9.64
CA ALA A 189 8.73 12.64 -9.75
C ALA A 189 9.11 14.14 -9.78
N LEU A 190 10.04 14.54 -8.91
CA LEU A 190 10.58 15.91 -8.90
C LEU A 190 11.28 16.26 -10.21
N LYS A 191 12.02 15.32 -10.82
CA LYS A 191 12.70 15.56 -12.11
C LYS A 191 11.71 15.64 -13.28
N ALA A 192 10.60 14.90 -13.24
CA ALA A 192 9.51 15.05 -14.20
C ALA A 192 8.85 16.45 -14.11
N ILE A 193 8.62 16.95 -12.89
CA ILE A 193 8.10 18.31 -12.65
C ILE A 193 9.11 19.38 -13.12
N GLU A 194 10.41 19.21 -12.87
CA GLU A 194 11.44 20.15 -13.33
C GLU A 194 11.44 20.30 -14.86
N LEU A 195 11.23 19.20 -15.58
CA LEU A 195 11.22 19.17 -17.05
C LEU A 195 9.89 19.64 -17.66
N ASN A 196 8.75 19.36 -17.03
CA ASN A 196 7.41 19.72 -17.52
C ASN A 196 6.46 20.07 -16.37
N ASN A 197 6.69 21.20 -15.70
CA ASN A 197 5.93 21.68 -14.55
C ASN A 197 4.43 21.94 -14.85
N SER A 198 4.06 22.07 -16.13
CA SER A 198 2.67 22.27 -16.58
C SER A 198 1.82 21.01 -16.60
N GLU A 199 2.40 19.80 -16.64
CA GLU A 199 1.61 18.57 -16.67
C GLU A 199 1.11 18.20 -15.25
N PRO A 200 -0.21 18.15 -15.01
CA PRO A 200 -0.78 17.82 -13.69
C PRO A 200 -0.41 16.41 -13.21
N GLU A 201 -0.20 15.44 -14.09
CA GLU A 201 0.11 14.05 -13.70
C GLU A 201 1.41 13.94 -12.87
N TRP A 202 2.44 14.75 -13.15
CA TRP A 202 3.70 14.66 -12.40
C TRP A 202 3.56 15.15 -10.95
N HIS A 203 2.77 16.19 -10.73
CA HIS A 203 2.41 16.69 -9.40
C HIS A 203 1.57 15.65 -8.64
N PHE A 204 0.63 14.99 -9.32
CA PHE A 204 -0.17 13.90 -8.76
C PHE A 204 0.68 12.68 -8.38
N LEU A 205 1.67 12.29 -9.20
CA LEU A 205 2.60 11.20 -8.86
C LEU A 205 3.45 11.55 -7.64
N LEU A 206 3.97 12.79 -7.54
CA LEU A 206 4.71 13.23 -6.36
C LEU A 206 3.84 13.16 -5.09
N ALA A 207 2.60 13.66 -5.14
CA ALA A 207 1.67 13.57 -4.04
C ALA A 207 1.41 12.12 -3.63
N ARG A 208 1.16 11.22 -4.59
CA ARG A 208 0.97 9.78 -4.34
C ARG A 208 2.15 9.11 -3.65
N VAL A 209 3.39 9.40 -4.09
CA VAL A 209 4.62 8.87 -3.48
C VAL A 209 4.73 9.34 -2.02
N LEU A 210 4.46 10.62 -1.74
CA LEU A 210 4.54 11.18 -0.40
C LEU A 210 3.43 10.64 0.52
N THR A 211 2.19 10.51 0.03
CA THR A 211 1.08 9.83 0.71
C THR A 211 1.46 8.39 1.10
N TYR A 212 2.06 7.65 0.18
CA TYR A 212 2.47 6.27 0.43
C TYR A 212 3.57 6.21 1.50
N TRP A 213 4.63 7.01 1.36
CA TRP A 213 5.74 7.10 2.32
C TRP A 213 5.23 7.29 3.75
N GLN A 214 4.42 8.33 3.99
CA GLN A 214 3.95 8.67 5.35
C GLN A 214 3.09 7.56 5.96
N ARG A 215 2.25 6.91 5.14
CA ARG A 215 1.38 5.81 5.60
C ARG A 215 2.19 4.59 5.99
N THR A 216 3.21 4.24 5.21
CA THR A 216 4.06 3.07 5.50
C THR A 216 5.04 3.34 6.66
N CYS A 217 5.49 4.59 6.86
CA CYS A 217 6.25 5.02 8.04
C CYS A 217 5.42 5.17 9.33
N GLY A 218 4.10 4.92 9.29
CA GLY A 218 3.22 4.92 10.48
C GLY A 218 2.46 6.22 10.76
N ASN A 219 2.80 7.32 10.06
CA ASN A 219 2.18 8.64 10.26
C ASN A 219 0.90 8.79 9.42
N TYR A 220 -0.01 7.81 9.52
CA TYR A 220 -1.14 7.60 8.60
C TYR A 220 -2.07 8.82 8.36
N PHE A 221 -2.23 9.69 9.36
CA PHE A 221 -3.08 10.89 9.27
C PHE A 221 -2.30 12.20 9.04
N GLU A 222 -1.00 12.22 9.30
CA GLU A 222 -0.18 13.38 8.95
C GLU A 222 -0.12 13.53 7.43
N CYS A 223 0.01 14.76 6.96
CA CYS A 223 0.21 15.11 5.55
C CYS A 223 1.30 16.19 5.52
N SER A 224 2.28 16.06 4.63
CA SER A 224 3.38 17.04 4.53
C SER A 224 2.97 18.20 3.62
N GLU A 225 3.52 19.38 3.87
CA GLU A 225 3.27 20.56 3.03
C GLU A 225 3.58 20.28 1.54
N GLN A 226 4.67 19.55 1.26
CA GLN A 226 5.04 19.16 -0.11
C GLN A 226 4.00 18.25 -0.78
N GLU A 227 3.34 17.37 -0.04
CA GLU A 227 2.29 16.49 -0.54
C GLU A 227 1.01 17.27 -0.86
N ILE A 228 0.61 18.16 0.07
CA ILE A 228 -0.56 19.03 -0.07
C ILE A 228 -0.38 19.94 -1.29
N ASN A 229 0.73 20.69 -1.32
CA ASN A 229 1.04 21.62 -2.42
C ASN A 229 1.11 20.90 -3.77
N ALA A 230 1.66 19.68 -3.84
CA ALA A 230 1.67 18.89 -5.07
C ALA A 230 0.26 18.43 -5.49
N SER A 231 -0.57 17.95 -4.55
CA SER A 231 -1.93 17.51 -4.89
C SER A 231 -2.84 18.67 -5.28
N GLU A 232 -2.73 19.82 -4.63
CA GLU A 232 -3.45 21.05 -5.01
C GLU A 232 -2.96 21.59 -6.36
N ARG A 233 -1.65 21.53 -6.63
CA ARG A 233 -1.08 21.93 -7.92
C ARG A 233 -1.56 21.03 -9.05
N ALA A 234 -1.69 19.72 -8.83
CA ALA A 234 -2.24 18.80 -9.81
C ALA A 234 -3.69 19.17 -10.18
N VAL A 235 -4.57 19.37 -9.20
CA VAL A 235 -5.97 19.78 -9.41
C VAL A 235 -6.07 21.16 -10.06
N LYS A 236 -5.20 22.11 -9.69
CA LYS A 236 -5.16 23.44 -10.29
C LYS A 236 -4.69 23.45 -11.75
N LEU A 237 -3.83 22.51 -12.13
CA LEU A 237 -3.30 22.40 -13.51
C LEU A 237 -4.17 21.51 -14.41
N GLY A 238 -5.01 20.64 -13.86
CA GLY A 238 -5.82 19.71 -14.64
C GLY A 238 -7.11 19.29 -13.97
N ASP A 239 -8.19 19.31 -14.74
CA ASP A 239 -9.54 18.92 -14.31
C ASP A 239 -9.74 17.38 -14.35
N LYS A 240 -8.81 16.63 -13.76
CA LYS A 240 -8.78 15.16 -13.77
C LYS A 240 -9.49 14.61 -12.50
N PRO A 241 -10.62 13.88 -12.61
CA PRO A 241 -11.38 13.40 -11.45
C PRO A 241 -10.57 12.59 -10.42
N GLN A 242 -9.61 11.78 -10.89
CA GLN A 242 -8.73 10.99 -10.03
C GLN A 242 -7.73 11.83 -9.23
N HIS A 243 -7.36 13.03 -9.71
CA HIS A 243 -6.53 13.98 -8.98
C HIS A 243 -7.34 14.65 -7.86
N LYS A 244 -8.58 15.08 -8.16
CA LYS A 244 -9.52 15.61 -7.15
C LYS A 244 -9.80 14.59 -6.04
N LEU A 245 -10.08 13.33 -6.40
CA LEU A 245 -10.26 12.24 -5.43
C LEU A 245 -9.05 11.99 -4.53
N HIS A 246 -7.83 12.25 -5.01
CA HIS A 246 -6.63 12.14 -4.18
C HIS A 246 -6.52 13.32 -3.20
N LEU A 247 -6.79 14.55 -3.65
CA LEU A 247 -6.83 15.74 -2.79
C LEU A 247 -7.89 15.61 -1.68
N ILE A 248 -9.09 15.13 -2.00
CA ILE A 248 -10.16 14.83 -1.03
C ILE A 248 -9.68 13.85 0.06
N HIS A 249 -8.90 12.83 -0.31
CA HIS A 249 -8.32 11.91 0.66
C HIS A 249 -7.26 12.56 1.56
N ILE A 250 -6.49 13.52 1.06
CA ILE A 250 -5.52 14.32 1.83
C ILE A 250 -6.25 15.24 2.80
N TYR A 251 -7.24 16.02 2.33
CA TYR A 251 -8.08 16.87 3.18
C TYR A 251 -8.78 16.09 4.30
N HIS A 252 -9.34 14.92 4.01
CA HIS A 252 -9.90 14.04 5.04
C HIS A 252 -8.83 13.47 6.02
N ARG A 253 -7.57 13.30 5.62
CA ARG A 253 -6.49 12.91 6.56
C ARG A 253 -6.10 14.08 7.46
N MET A 254 -5.88 15.26 6.88
CA MET A 254 -5.58 16.51 7.59
C MET A 254 -6.62 16.81 8.67
N SER A 255 -7.91 16.70 8.34
CA SER A 255 -9.00 17.01 9.29
C SER A 255 -8.99 16.13 10.54
N LYS A 256 -8.50 14.88 10.48
CA LYS A 256 -8.36 14.00 11.67
C LYS A 256 -7.24 14.43 12.62
N ASN A 257 -6.28 15.24 12.16
CA ASN A 257 -5.25 15.83 13.00
C ASN A 257 -5.66 17.18 13.60
N MET A 258 -6.61 17.89 12.99
CA MET A 258 -7.06 19.24 13.38
C MET A 258 -8.01 19.27 14.58
N LYS A 259 -7.88 18.34 15.53
CA LYS A 259 -8.80 18.12 16.66
C LYS A 259 -9.03 19.31 17.60
N LYS A 260 -8.20 20.35 17.54
CA LYS A 260 -8.31 21.57 18.36
C LYS A 260 -8.82 22.79 17.61
N ASN A 261 -8.84 22.76 16.28
CA ASN A 261 -9.31 23.87 15.45
C ASN A 261 -10.45 23.38 14.56
N ILE A 262 -11.66 23.44 15.11
CA ILE A 262 -12.88 22.95 14.45
C ILE A 262 -13.16 23.77 13.17
N ASN A 263 -12.88 25.08 13.17
CA ASN A 263 -13.11 25.94 12.00
C ASN A 263 -12.25 25.50 10.81
N ALA A 264 -10.93 25.43 10.98
CA ALA A 264 -10.01 24.98 9.91
C ALA A 264 -10.27 23.53 9.49
N LYS A 265 -10.69 22.67 10.42
CA LYS A 265 -11.13 21.29 10.13
C LYS A 265 -12.35 21.29 9.20
N ASN A 266 -13.34 22.13 9.48
CA ASN A 266 -14.58 22.21 8.70
C ASN A 266 -14.33 22.85 7.34
N GLU A 267 -13.57 23.95 7.25
CA GLU A 267 -13.16 24.60 5.99
C GLU A 267 -12.52 23.60 5.00
N ILE A 268 -11.61 22.75 5.48
CA ILE A 268 -10.93 21.73 4.66
C ILE A 268 -11.87 20.58 4.28
N LEU A 269 -12.82 20.21 5.14
CA LEU A 269 -13.82 19.19 4.83
C LEU A 269 -14.86 19.72 3.82
N ASP A 270 -15.26 20.99 3.91
CA ASP A 270 -16.16 21.66 2.96
C ASP A 270 -15.51 21.81 1.58
N ALA A 271 -14.22 22.20 1.51
CA ALA A 271 -13.45 22.17 0.26
C ALA A 271 -13.38 20.75 -0.33
N GLY A 272 -13.23 19.73 0.53
CA GLY A 272 -13.32 18.32 0.13
C GLY A 272 -14.70 17.91 -0.41
N LEU A 273 -15.80 18.42 0.16
CA LEU A 273 -17.15 18.17 -0.33
C LEU A 273 -17.41 18.86 -1.69
N GLN A 274 -16.92 20.09 -1.89
CA GLN A 274 -17.04 20.81 -3.16
C GLN A 274 -16.38 20.03 -4.29
N LEU A 275 -15.11 19.63 -4.12
CA LEU A 275 -14.39 18.78 -5.07
C LEU A 275 -15.10 17.43 -5.31
N LEU A 276 -15.74 16.86 -4.28
CA LEU A 276 -16.45 15.58 -4.40
C LEU A 276 -17.71 15.71 -5.26
N ASN A 277 -18.46 16.81 -5.11
CA ASN A 277 -19.60 17.14 -5.96
C ASN A 277 -19.17 17.40 -7.41
N GLU A 278 -18.07 18.13 -7.63
CA GLU A 278 -17.49 18.31 -8.97
C GLU A 278 -17.14 16.97 -9.64
N VAL A 279 -16.54 16.03 -8.90
CA VAL A 279 -16.26 14.68 -9.43
C VAL A 279 -17.55 13.93 -9.75
N MET A 280 -18.55 13.96 -8.87
CA MET A 280 -19.83 13.27 -9.08
C MET A 280 -20.60 13.79 -10.31
N ASN A 281 -20.50 15.10 -10.59
CA ASN A 281 -21.17 15.75 -11.71
C ASN A 281 -20.40 15.62 -13.03
N SER A 282 -19.07 15.51 -12.99
CA SER A 282 -18.21 15.39 -14.18
C SER A 282 -18.04 13.95 -14.71
N THR A 283 -18.54 12.92 -14.01
CA THR A 283 -18.35 11.54 -14.45
C THR A 283 -19.55 10.60 -14.28
N ASN A 284 -19.66 9.67 -15.23
CA ASN A 284 -20.51 8.49 -15.16
C ASN A 284 -19.71 7.19 -14.92
N ASP A 285 -18.39 7.30 -14.71
CA ASP A 285 -17.53 6.18 -14.32
C ASP A 285 -17.95 5.67 -12.92
N LEU A 286 -18.54 4.48 -12.88
CA LEU A 286 -19.06 3.86 -11.67
C LEU A 286 -17.97 3.59 -10.61
N LEU A 287 -16.69 3.49 -11.00
CA LEU A 287 -15.60 3.27 -10.06
C LEU A 287 -15.11 4.58 -9.43
N LEU A 288 -15.09 5.67 -10.19
CA LEU A 288 -14.86 7.01 -9.65
C LEU A 288 -16.00 7.38 -8.68
N LEU A 289 -17.26 7.14 -9.08
CA LEU A 289 -18.44 7.35 -8.24
C LEU A 289 -18.43 6.46 -6.97
N LYS A 290 -18.04 5.18 -7.09
CA LYS A 290 -17.77 4.29 -5.94
C LYS A 290 -16.71 4.88 -4.99
N ASN A 291 -15.65 5.48 -5.53
CA ASN A 291 -14.62 6.11 -4.72
C ASN A 291 -15.14 7.40 -4.05
N CYS A 292 -16.01 8.18 -4.70
CA CYS A 292 -16.76 9.26 -4.05
C CYS A 292 -17.57 8.73 -2.86
N LEU A 293 -18.31 7.63 -3.02
CA LEU A 293 -19.11 7.04 -1.95
C LEU A 293 -18.23 6.64 -0.76
N LEU A 294 -17.07 6.03 -1.01
CA LEU A 294 -16.11 5.66 0.03
C LEU A 294 -15.49 6.87 0.74
N SER A 295 -15.32 8.00 0.06
CA SER A 295 -14.83 9.25 0.66
C SER A 295 -15.92 9.95 1.48
N LEU A 296 -17.11 10.14 0.90
CA LEU A 296 -18.25 10.79 1.52
C LEU A 296 -18.73 10.00 2.76
N SER A 297 -18.71 8.66 2.70
CA SER A 297 -18.99 7.80 3.85
C SER A 297 -18.02 8.06 5.02
N LYS A 298 -16.72 8.29 4.76
CA LYS A 298 -15.74 8.58 5.83
C LYS A 298 -15.91 9.99 6.40
N ILE A 299 -16.24 10.96 5.55
CA ILE A 299 -16.52 12.35 5.96
C ILE A 299 -17.78 12.39 6.85
N SER A 300 -18.87 11.72 6.44
CA SER A 300 -20.13 11.66 7.20
C SER A 300 -20.06 10.95 8.56
N LEU A 301 -18.98 10.20 8.84
CA LEU A 301 -18.72 9.60 10.16
C LEU A 301 -18.03 10.57 11.13
N ASP A 302 -17.66 11.78 10.68
CA ASP A 302 -17.04 12.79 11.53
C ASP A 302 -18.09 13.59 12.31
N LYS A 303 -18.24 13.26 13.60
CA LYS A 303 -19.29 13.81 14.47
C LYS A 303 -19.21 15.31 14.70
N ASP A 304 -18.04 15.93 14.55
CA ASP A 304 -17.88 17.38 14.78
C ASP A 304 -18.11 18.18 13.49
N PHE A 305 -18.35 17.52 12.36
CA PHE A 305 -18.59 18.12 11.05
C PHE A 305 -20.04 17.88 10.63
N TYR A 306 -20.84 18.95 10.63
CA TYR A 306 -22.25 18.90 10.26
C TYR A 306 -22.48 19.74 9.00
N SER A 307 -22.79 19.07 7.89
CA SER A 307 -23.19 19.72 6.64
C SER A 307 -24.53 19.12 6.21
N ASN A 308 -25.53 19.98 6.06
CA ASN A 308 -26.95 19.63 5.87
C ASN A 308 -27.17 18.68 4.68
N ASN A 309 -26.33 18.79 3.65
CA ASN A 309 -26.58 18.17 2.34
C ASN A 309 -25.92 16.79 2.21
N ILE A 310 -25.08 16.35 3.16
CA ILE A 310 -24.32 15.09 3.05
C ILE A 310 -25.24 13.87 2.85
N SER A 311 -26.37 13.79 3.56
CA SER A 311 -27.28 12.63 3.45
C SER A 311 -27.96 12.56 2.08
N GLU A 312 -28.35 13.71 1.52
CA GLU A 312 -28.98 13.81 0.20
C GLU A 312 -27.98 13.44 -0.92
N ILE A 313 -26.74 13.92 -0.83
CA ILE A 313 -25.66 13.57 -1.76
C ILE A 313 -25.36 12.06 -1.69
N LEU A 314 -25.33 11.47 -0.49
CA LEU A 314 -25.16 10.02 -0.30
C LEU A 314 -26.29 9.22 -0.96
N GLU A 315 -27.56 9.60 -0.73
CA GLU A 315 -28.72 8.87 -1.24
C GLU A 315 -28.86 9.01 -2.78
N THR A 316 -28.53 10.18 -3.33
CA THR A 316 -28.41 10.41 -4.79
C THR A 316 -27.28 9.56 -5.41
N LEU A 317 -26.12 9.49 -4.74
CA LEU A 317 -24.99 8.70 -5.23
C LEU A 317 -25.27 7.19 -5.15
N ILE A 318 -25.90 6.74 -4.07
CA ILE A 318 -26.28 5.33 -3.89
C ILE A 318 -27.29 4.93 -4.95
N SER A 319 -28.39 5.66 -5.13
CA SER A 319 -29.40 5.33 -6.17
C SER A 319 -28.81 5.28 -7.58
N LYS A 320 -27.89 6.20 -7.95
CA LYS A 320 -27.13 6.13 -9.21
C LYS A 320 -26.31 4.83 -9.33
N LEU A 321 -25.67 4.39 -8.24
CA LEU A 321 -24.80 3.22 -8.21
C LEU A 321 -25.55 1.88 -8.05
N GLU A 322 -26.73 1.84 -7.44
CA GLU A 322 -27.47 0.60 -7.13
C GLU A 322 -27.95 -0.19 -8.35
N SER A 323 -28.15 0.51 -9.47
CA SER A 323 -28.57 -0.07 -10.76
C SER A 323 -27.51 -0.95 -11.45
N THR A 324 -26.26 -0.94 -10.97
CA THR A 324 -25.17 -1.69 -11.61
C THR A 324 -25.18 -3.18 -11.26
N ASN A 325 -24.60 -3.99 -12.14
CA ASN A 325 -24.24 -5.38 -11.85
C ASN A 325 -22.79 -5.53 -11.31
N ASN A 326 -22.04 -4.43 -11.15
CA ASN A 326 -20.66 -4.46 -10.68
C ASN A 326 -20.58 -4.73 -9.16
N GLY A 327 -20.16 -5.95 -8.77
CA GLY A 327 -20.03 -6.35 -7.37
C GLY A 327 -19.04 -5.51 -6.55
N TYR A 328 -18.01 -4.89 -7.15
CA TYR A 328 -17.12 -3.98 -6.42
C TYR A 328 -17.81 -2.66 -6.03
N VAL A 329 -18.80 -2.21 -6.81
CA VAL A 329 -19.64 -1.04 -6.47
C VAL A 329 -20.58 -1.41 -5.33
N HIS A 330 -21.25 -2.56 -5.41
CA HIS A 330 -22.04 -3.07 -4.29
C HIS A 330 -21.23 -3.23 -3.01
N GLY A 331 -19.95 -3.58 -3.08
CA GLY A 331 -19.05 -3.60 -1.91
C GLY A 331 -18.94 -2.25 -1.18
N ALA A 332 -18.95 -1.12 -1.89
CA ALA A 332 -18.96 0.21 -1.27
C ALA A 332 -20.31 0.56 -0.65
N ILE A 333 -21.42 0.23 -1.33
CA ILE A 333 -22.79 0.46 -0.82
C ILE A 333 -23.06 -0.40 0.43
N GLY A 334 -22.63 -1.66 0.43
CA GLY A 334 -22.75 -2.56 1.57
C GLY A 334 -21.95 -2.09 2.78
N ASN A 335 -20.74 -1.56 2.56
CA ASN A 335 -19.94 -0.93 3.61
C ASN A 335 -20.59 0.33 4.18
N TYR A 336 -21.23 1.15 3.34
CA TYR A 336 -22.01 2.30 3.80
C TYR A 336 -23.18 1.86 4.70
N TYR A 337 -23.99 0.89 4.27
CA TYR A 337 -25.09 0.38 5.10
C TYR A 337 -24.58 -0.24 6.41
N LEU A 338 -23.46 -0.97 6.38
CA LEU A 338 -22.87 -1.61 7.56
C LEU A 338 -22.34 -0.60 8.59
N PHE A 339 -21.55 0.39 8.16
CA PHE A 339 -20.80 1.27 9.07
C PHE A 339 -21.47 2.62 9.33
N ASN A 340 -22.23 3.15 8.37
CA ASN A 340 -22.85 4.48 8.47
C ASN A 340 -24.31 4.39 8.94
N LYS A 341 -25.17 3.67 8.20
CA LYS A 341 -26.60 3.53 8.55
C LYS A 341 -26.85 2.42 9.59
N LYS A 342 -25.92 1.47 9.76
CA LYS A 342 -26.03 0.25 10.59
C LYS A 342 -27.19 -0.67 10.20
N ASP A 343 -27.58 -0.63 8.93
CA ASP A 343 -28.59 -1.49 8.33
C ASP A 343 -27.92 -2.79 7.90
N ILE A 344 -28.03 -3.82 8.76
CA ILE A 344 -27.32 -5.09 8.57
C ILE A 344 -27.93 -5.91 7.42
N GLU A 345 -29.24 -5.77 7.16
CA GLU A 345 -29.95 -6.48 6.09
C GLU A 345 -29.54 -5.96 4.72
N LYS A 346 -29.57 -4.64 4.50
CA LYS A 346 -29.06 -4.05 3.26
C LYS A 346 -27.55 -4.26 3.12
N ALA A 347 -26.79 -4.13 4.21
CA ALA A 347 -25.37 -4.45 4.18
C ALA A 347 -25.12 -5.87 3.67
N ASN A 348 -25.85 -6.87 4.18
CA ASN A 348 -25.70 -8.27 3.77
C ASN A 348 -26.00 -8.47 2.27
N PHE A 349 -27.11 -7.92 1.77
CA PHE A 349 -27.50 -8.02 0.35
C PHE A 349 -26.41 -7.47 -0.59
N HIS A 350 -25.90 -6.26 -0.31
CA HIS A 350 -24.87 -5.64 -1.14
C HIS A 350 -23.49 -6.31 -0.97
N LEU A 351 -23.11 -6.70 0.25
CA LEU A 351 -21.85 -7.39 0.51
C LEU A 351 -21.84 -8.81 -0.07
N LYS A 352 -22.99 -9.49 -0.17
CA LYS A 352 -23.09 -10.78 -0.88
C LYS A 352 -22.68 -10.63 -2.35
N LYS A 353 -23.22 -9.64 -3.08
CA LYS A 353 -22.84 -9.38 -4.47
C LYS A 353 -21.33 -9.09 -4.62
N ALA A 354 -20.73 -8.45 -3.62
CA ALA A 354 -19.29 -8.22 -3.57
C ALA A 354 -18.47 -9.48 -3.26
N TYR A 355 -19.00 -10.36 -2.40
CA TYR A 355 -18.44 -11.69 -2.11
C TYR A 355 -18.48 -12.61 -3.35
N ASP A 356 -19.58 -12.60 -4.10
CA ASP A 356 -19.77 -13.42 -5.31
C ASP A 356 -18.73 -13.07 -6.39
N VAL A 357 -18.33 -11.79 -6.52
CA VAL A 357 -17.21 -11.34 -7.39
C VAL A 357 -15.82 -11.41 -6.73
N LYS A 358 -15.69 -12.10 -5.60
CA LYS A 358 -14.41 -12.33 -4.88
C LYS A 358 -13.72 -11.03 -4.43
N SER A 359 -14.47 -10.03 -3.98
CA SER A 359 -13.90 -8.81 -3.38
C SER A 359 -13.38 -9.07 -1.95
N PHE A 360 -12.07 -9.27 -1.78
CA PHE A 360 -11.44 -9.72 -0.53
C PHE A 360 -11.97 -9.07 0.77
N GLY A 361 -11.92 -7.74 0.87
CA GLY A 361 -12.37 -7.03 2.07
C GLY A 361 -13.87 -7.21 2.31
N CYS A 362 -14.67 -7.01 1.27
CA CYS A 362 -16.11 -7.16 1.33
C CYS A 362 -16.55 -8.60 1.63
N SER A 363 -15.75 -9.62 1.27
CA SER A 363 -15.99 -11.01 1.64
C SER A 363 -15.88 -11.24 3.15
N ILE A 364 -14.92 -10.59 3.81
CA ILE A 364 -14.80 -10.60 5.28
C ILE A 364 -15.99 -9.86 5.92
N ASP A 365 -16.38 -8.72 5.34
CA ASP A 365 -17.52 -7.93 5.80
C ASP A 365 -18.86 -8.68 5.63
N TYR A 366 -19.03 -9.45 4.55
CA TYR A 366 -20.20 -10.31 4.33
C TYR A 366 -20.33 -11.37 5.44
N ILE A 367 -19.27 -12.13 5.73
CA ILE A 367 -19.26 -13.11 6.82
C ILE A 367 -19.54 -12.44 8.17
N TYR A 368 -19.04 -11.21 8.36
CA TYR A 368 -19.34 -10.42 9.55
C TYR A 368 -20.83 -10.03 9.65
N THR A 369 -21.51 -9.66 8.56
CA THR A 369 -22.97 -9.43 8.59
C THR A 369 -23.77 -10.69 8.94
N LEU A 370 -23.40 -11.86 8.41
CA LEU A 370 -24.03 -13.13 8.78
C LEU A 370 -23.86 -13.44 10.27
N TYR A 371 -22.66 -13.16 10.82
CA TYR A 371 -22.41 -13.26 12.26
C TYR A 371 -23.22 -12.27 13.09
N LEU A 372 -23.39 -11.01 12.63
CA LEU A 372 -24.22 -10.02 13.33
C LEU A 372 -25.70 -10.41 13.35
N MET A 373 -26.21 -10.96 12.25
CA MET A 373 -27.59 -11.47 12.17
C MET A 373 -27.80 -12.68 13.07
N ASN A 374 -26.87 -13.64 13.06
CA ASN A 374 -27.01 -14.94 13.74
C ASN A 374 -25.72 -15.39 14.44
N PRO A 375 -25.32 -14.77 15.59
CA PRO A 375 -24.00 -15.03 16.22
C PRO A 375 -23.74 -16.48 16.63
N ASN A 376 -24.81 -17.23 16.91
CA ASN A 376 -24.75 -18.60 17.41
C ASN A 376 -24.56 -19.63 16.28
N THR A 377 -25.20 -19.41 15.12
CA THR A 377 -25.27 -20.39 14.02
C THR A 377 -24.44 -20.01 12.78
N ALA A 378 -23.96 -18.76 12.67
CA ALA A 378 -23.16 -18.33 11.53
C ALA A 378 -21.87 -19.18 11.38
N PRO A 379 -21.62 -19.80 10.20
CA PRO A 379 -20.48 -20.70 9.98
C PRO A 379 -19.17 -19.95 9.68
N VAL A 380 -18.81 -18.99 10.55
CA VAL A 380 -17.71 -18.02 10.35
C VAL A 380 -16.38 -18.69 10.04
N GLU A 381 -15.98 -19.71 10.80
CA GLU A 381 -14.73 -20.44 10.58
C GLU A 381 -14.72 -21.12 9.21
N GLN A 382 -15.77 -21.87 8.87
CA GLN A 382 -15.84 -22.63 7.62
C GLN A 382 -15.76 -21.70 6.41
N MET A 383 -16.56 -20.62 6.40
CA MET A 383 -16.54 -19.65 5.30
C MET A 383 -15.17 -18.95 5.15
N MET A 384 -14.53 -18.60 6.27
CA MET A 384 -13.17 -18.03 6.24
C MET A 384 -12.13 -19.04 5.75
N VAL A 385 -12.21 -20.31 6.16
CA VAL A 385 -11.30 -21.36 5.70
C VAL A 385 -11.49 -21.62 4.20
N ASP A 386 -12.73 -21.59 3.70
CA ASP A 386 -13.00 -21.71 2.25
C ASP A 386 -12.46 -20.52 1.45
N MET A 387 -12.46 -19.30 2.02
CA MET A 387 -11.81 -18.14 1.40
C MET A 387 -10.30 -18.34 1.13
N LEU A 388 -9.60 -19.21 1.87
CA LEU A 388 -8.18 -19.52 1.61
C LEU A 388 -7.93 -20.21 0.26
N LYS A 389 -8.96 -20.86 -0.32
CA LYS A 389 -8.91 -21.45 -1.67
C LYS A 389 -8.98 -20.37 -2.76
N THR A 390 -9.74 -19.31 -2.48
CA THR A 390 -9.98 -18.19 -3.41
C THR A 390 -8.87 -17.14 -3.35
N PHE A 391 -8.41 -16.80 -2.15
CA PHE A 391 -7.42 -15.74 -1.92
C PHE A 391 -6.07 -16.36 -1.57
N THR A 392 -5.28 -16.67 -2.60
CA THR A 392 -4.00 -17.38 -2.47
C THR A 392 -2.84 -16.50 -1.99
N HIS A 393 -2.94 -15.17 -2.12
CA HIS A 393 -1.90 -14.22 -1.70
C HIS A 393 -1.52 -14.41 -0.22
N PRO A 394 -0.22 -14.54 0.12
CA PRO A 394 0.27 -14.54 1.50
C PRO A 394 -0.38 -13.53 2.46
N VAL A 395 -0.49 -12.25 2.09
CA VAL A 395 -1.10 -11.19 2.93
C VAL A 395 -2.60 -11.40 3.13
N HIS A 396 -3.33 -11.90 2.12
CA HIS A 396 -4.75 -12.24 2.26
C HIS A 396 -4.94 -13.49 3.14
N ARG A 397 -4.10 -14.51 2.96
CA ARG A 397 -4.12 -15.74 3.77
C ARG A 397 -3.78 -15.49 5.23
N GLU A 398 -2.78 -14.65 5.52
CA GLU A 398 -2.51 -14.17 6.88
C GLU A 398 -3.75 -13.54 7.49
N LYS A 399 -4.32 -12.51 6.84
CA LYS A 399 -5.48 -11.77 7.36
C LYS A 399 -6.69 -12.66 7.59
N ILE A 400 -6.94 -13.65 6.74
CA ILE A 400 -8.00 -14.64 6.95
C ILE A 400 -7.68 -15.49 8.20
N LEU A 401 -6.47 -16.06 8.27
CA LEU A 401 -6.07 -16.94 9.37
C LEU A 401 -5.99 -16.21 10.72
N SER A 402 -5.55 -14.95 10.76
CA SER A 402 -5.56 -14.15 12.00
C SER A 402 -6.98 -13.81 12.44
N GLN A 403 -7.91 -13.55 11.52
CA GLN A 403 -9.34 -13.44 11.87
C GLN A 403 -9.88 -14.78 12.41
N VAL A 404 -9.64 -15.92 11.75
CA VAL A 404 -10.06 -17.27 12.21
C VAL A 404 -9.52 -17.59 13.60
N VAL A 405 -8.20 -17.47 13.81
CA VAL A 405 -7.55 -17.73 15.11
C VAL A 405 -8.12 -16.81 16.19
N SER A 406 -8.29 -15.51 15.90
CA SER A 406 -8.83 -14.58 16.88
C SER A 406 -10.31 -14.80 17.19
N TYR A 407 -11.13 -15.21 16.21
CA TYR A 407 -12.53 -15.60 16.42
C TYR A 407 -12.62 -16.83 17.33
N LEU A 408 -11.83 -17.86 17.05
CA LEU A 408 -11.83 -19.10 17.84
C LEU A 408 -11.40 -18.85 19.28
N ILE A 409 -10.29 -18.12 19.51
CA ILE A 409 -9.77 -17.86 20.86
C ILE A 409 -10.61 -16.84 21.62
N VAL A 410 -11.00 -15.71 21.00
CA VAL A 410 -11.62 -14.58 21.72
C VAL A 410 -13.15 -14.63 21.71
N THR A 411 -13.77 -15.05 20.60
CA THR A 411 -15.24 -15.06 20.46
C THR A 411 -15.85 -16.42 20.85
N LYS A 412 -15.20 -17.55 20.50
CA LYS A 412 -15.68 -18.91 20.85
C LYS A 412 -14.98 -19.54 22.07
N ASN A 413 -13.91 -18.93 22.59
CA ASN A 413 -13.07 -19.47 23.67
C ASN A 413 -12.57 -20.91 23.42
N ASN A 414 -12.38 -21.28 22.16
CA ASN A 414 -11.96 -22.61 21.72
C ASN A 414 -10.52 -22.57 21.19
N LEU A 415 -9.55 -22.67 22.12
CA LEU A 415 -8.13 -22.74 21.76
C LEU A 415 -7.81 -23.98 20.93
N ILE A 416 -8.40 -25.15 21.25
CA ILE A 416 -8.06 -26.42 20.61
C ILE A 416 -8.32 -26.40 19.12
N GLN A 417 -9.44 -25.83 18.69
CA GLN A 417 -9.73 -25.62 17.27
C GLN A 417 -8.79 -24.60 16.63
N ALA A 418 -8.35 -23.56 17.36
CA ALA A 418 -7.36 -22.61 16.87
C ALA A 418 -5.96 -23.23 16.65
N LEU A 419 -5.56 -24.26 17.42
CA LEU A 419 -4.27 -24.98 17.25
C LEU A 419 -4.11 -25.64 15.87
N LYS A 420 -5.20 -25.84 15.11
CA LYS A 420 -5.16 -26.27 13.70
C LYS A 420 -4.59 -25.20 12.77
N TYR A 421 -4.87 -23.93 13.06
CA TYR A 421 -4.59 -22.80 12.16
C TYR A 421 -3.34 -22.00 12.56
N ILE A 422 -2.99 -21.99 13.85
CA ILE A 422 -1.83 -21.24 14.38
C ILE A 422 -0.51 -21.59 13.64
N PRO A 423 -0.13 -22.87 13.43
CA PRO A 423 1.09 -23.20 12.68
C PRO A 423 1.14 -22.60 11.26
N ILE A 424 -0.02 -22.56 10.59
CA ILE A 424 -0.14 -22.01 9.23
C ILE A 424 0.02 -20.49 9.28
N LEU A 425 -0.60 -19.82 10.25
CA LEU A 425 -0.48 -18.38 10.48
C LEU A 425 0.98 -17.97 10.75
N LEU A 426 1.70 -18.73 11.58
CA LEU A 426 3.09 -18.45 11.96
C LEU A 426 4.11 -18.73 10.84
N SER A 427 3.71 -19.39 9.75
CA SER A 427 4.55 -19.56 8.57
C SER A 427 4.77 -18.25 7.78
N PHE A 428 3.89 -17.26 7.95
CA PHE A 428 3.95 -15.97 7.24
C PHE A 428 4.96 -15.02 7.89
N LYS A 429 6.24 -15.14 7.49
CA LYS A 429 7.37 -14.34 8.00
C LYS A 429 7.56 -12.97 7.31
N ASN A 430 6.62 -12.52 6.48
CA ASN A 430 6.69 -11.18 5.86
C ASN A 430 6.54 -10.08 6.95
N VAL A 431 7.33 -9.01 6.88
CA VAL A 431 7.33 -7.88 7.83
C VAL A 431 5.94 -7.26 8.02
N THR A 432 5.18 -7.10 6.94
CA THR A 432 3.81 -6.58 6.94
C THR A 432 2.85 -7.53 7.66
N CYS A 433 3.01 -8.84 7.47
CA CYS A 433 2.25 -9.86 8.19
C CYS A 433 2.56 -9.84 9.70
N VAL A 434 3.83 -9.74 10.10
CA VAL A 434 4.21 -9.60 11.52
C VAL A 434 3.57 -8.36 12.15
N TYR A 435 3.59 -7.21 11.47
CA TYR A 435 2.99 -5.99 11.99
C TYR A 435 1.45 -6.06 12.04
N SER A 436 0.82 -6.74 11.07
CA SER A 436 -0.61 -7.08 11.06
C SER A 436 -1.00 -7.85 12.33
N LEU A 437 -0.22 -8.89 12.69
CA LEU A 437 -0.42 -9.65 13.93
C LEU A 437 -0.25 -8.81 15.21
N GLN A 438 0.74 -7.92 15.24
CA GLN A 438 0.99 -7.02 16.39
C GLN A 438 -0.11 -5.96 16.58
N THR A 439 -0.86 -5.62 15.53
CA THR A 439 -1.87 -4.56 15.53
C THR A 439 -3.28 -5.08 15.17
N HIS A 440 -3.47 -6.40 15.28
CA HIS A 440 -4.64 -7.14 14.80
C HIS A 440 -5.96 -6.58 15.32
N ARG A 441 -6.91 -6.34 14.41
CA ARG A 441 -8.25 -5.85 14.78
C ARG A 441 -9.24 -6.99 14.86
N LEU A 442 -9.80 -7.20 16.04
CA LEU A 442 -10.85 -8.19 16.27
C LEU A 442 -12.13 -7.79 15.51
N LYS A 443 -12.42 -8.48 14.41
CA LYS A 443 -13.63 -8.23 13.60
C LYS A 443 -14.89 -8.71 14.31
N PHE A 444 -14.85 -9.94 14.82
CA PHE A 444 -15.98 -10.68 15.41
C PHE A 444 -16.15 -10.49 16.93
N TYR A 445 -15.52 -9.46 17.50
CA TYR A 445 -15.63 -9.15 18.94
C TYR A 445 -16.50 -7.90 19.16
N PRO A 446 -17.43 -7.88 20.14
CA PRO A 446 -18.46 -6.82 20.25
C PRO A 446 -17.92 -5.39 20.42
N LYS A 447 -16.68 -5.24 20.89
CA LYS A 447 -15.98 -3.95 20.92
C LYS A 447 -14.80 -4.05 19.98
N HIS A 448 -14.84 -3.40 18.80
CA HIS A 448 -13.73 -3.39 17.86
C HIS A 448 -12.45 -2.89 18.54
N LYS A 449 -11.59 -3.83 18.91
CA LYS A 449 -10.38 -3.62 19.71
C LYS A 449 -9.19 -4.14 18.91
N SER A 450 -8.17 -3.30 18.77
CA SER A 450 -6.86 -3.73 18.31
C SER A 450 -6.14 -4.46 19.44
N MET A 451 -5.42 -5.53 19.11
CA MET A 451 -4.59 -6.25 20.06
C MET A 451 -3.36 -6.84 19.38
N ASN A 452 -2.32 -7.14 20.18
CA ASN A 452 -1.23 -7.98 19.71
C ASN A 452 -1.69 -9.45 19.79
N LEU A 453 -1.88 -10.07 18.63
CA LEU A 453 -2.28 -11.47 18.53
C LEU A 453 -1.13 -12.41 18.96
N ILE A 454 0.13 -11.97 18.87
CA ILE A 454 1.29 -12.73 19.37
C ILE A 454 1.22 -12.83 20.90
N ASP A 455 0.98 -11.71 21.60
CA ASP A 455 0.90 -11.71 23.07
C ASP A 455 -0.27 -12.58 23.57
N LEU A 456 -1.44 -12.49 22.90
CA LEU A 456 -2.59 -13.36 23.19
C LEU A 456 -2.26 -14.84 22.99
N LEU A 457 -1.54 -15.19 21.92
CA LEU A 457 -1.15 -16.57 21.67
C LEU A 457 -0.22 -17.08 22.77
N SER A 458 0.75 -16.28 23.22
CA SER A 458 1.62 -16.66 24.36
C SER A 458 0.78 -16.88 25.62
N GLU A 459 -0.03 -15.90 26.02
CA GLU A 459 -0.89 -15.98 27.22
C GLU A 459 -1.77 -17.24 27.21
N ARG A 460 -2.40 -17.55 26.07
CA ARG A 460 -3.36 -18.66 25.94
C ARG A 460 -2.69 -20.02 25.85
N LEU A 461 -1.54 -20.13 25.19
CA LEU A 461 -0.76 -21.38 25.16
C LEU A 461 -0.14 -21.67 26.54
N ASP A 462 0.40 -20.65 27.21
CA ASP A 462 0.97 -20.78 28.56
C ASP A 462 -0.10 -21.16 29.61
N ALA A 463 -1.31 -20.60 29.51
CA ALA A 463 -2.44 -20.99 30.34
C ALA A 463 -2.87 -22.44 30.09
N ALA A 464 -2.90 -22.89 28.83
CA ALA A 464 -3.32 -24.24 28.46
C ALA A 464 -2.30 -25.32 28.88
N LEU A 465 -1.00 -25.01 28.91
CA LEU A 465 0.01 -25.91 29.50
C LEU A 465 -0.20 -26.11 31.01
N LYS A 466 -0.59 -25.04 31.72
CA LYS A 466 -0.78 -25.04 33.17
C LYS A 466 -2.12 -25.64 33.61
N ASP A 467 -3.08 -25.79 32.69
CA ASP A 467 -4.37 -26.40 32.99
C ASP A 467 -4.24 -27.90 33.27
N SER A 468 -4.39 -28.30 34.53
CA SER A 468 -4.36 -29.71 34.93
C SER A 468 -5.50 -30.54 34.30
N LYS A 469 -6.61 -29.91 33.93
CA LYS A 469 -7.83 -30.56 33.40
C LYS A 469 -7.79 -30.81 31.88
N LEU A 470 -6.86 -30.19 31.16
CA LEU A 470 -6.78 -30.36 29.70
C LEU A 470 -6.28 -31.78 29.32
N PRO A 471 -6.96 -32.50 28.39
CA PRO A 471 -6.57 -33.85 27.96
C PRO A 471 -5.13 -33.95 27.44
N ALA A 472 -4.52 -35.12 27.59
CA ALA A 472 -3.12 -35.36 27.21
C ALA A 472 -2.82 -35.06 25.72
N ASP A 473 -3.69 -35.49 24.80
CA ASP A 473 -3.53 -35.22 23.37
C ASP A 473 -3.63 -33.73 23.04
N HIS A 474 -4.53 -33.00 23.72
CA HIS A 474 -4.64 -31.56 23.59
C HIS A 474 -3.40 -30.85 24.14
N LYS A 475 -2.85 -31.30 25.28
CA LYS A 475 -1.57 -30.80 25.82
C LYS A 475 -0.41 -31.05 24.86
N LYS A 476 -0.31 -32.25 24.30
CA LYS A 476 0.69 -32.58 23.26
C LYS A 476 0.58 -31.60 22.09
N ARG A 477 -0.63 -31.32 21.61
CA ARG A 477 -0.85 -30.37 20.51
C ARG A 477 -0.47 -28.93 20.87
N VAL A 478 -0.68 -28.49 22.12
CA VAL A 478 -0.20 -27.19 22.62
C VAL A 478 1.33 -27.13 22.59
N VAL A 479 2.02 -28.19 23.02
CA VAL A 479 3.50 -28.28 22.97
C VAL A 479 4.03 -28.22 21.53
N GLU A 480 3.42 -28.95 20.59
CA GLU A 480 3.76 -28.91 19.15
C GLU A 480 3.64 -27.49 18.58
N VAL A 481 2.58 -26.74 18.94
CA VAL A 481 2.39 -25.36 18.50
C VAL A 481 3.41 -24.41 19.14
N LEU A 482 3.76 -24.60 20.41
CA LEU A 482 4.78 -23.80 21.10
C LEU A 482 6.18 -23.95 20.48
N GLN A 483 6.54 -25.16 20.06
CA GLN A 483 7.81 -25.42 19.35
C GLN A 483 7.94 -24.62 18.03
N ILE A 484 6.82 -24.26 17.40
CA ILE A 484 6.78 -23.39 16.21
C ILE A 484 6.74 -21.90 16.62
N PHE A 485 6.08 -21.60 17.73
CA PHE A 485 5.85 -20.24 18.21
C PHE A 485 7.08 -19.58 18.84
N GLU A 486 7.91 -20.30 19.59
CA GLU A 486 9.14 -19.73 20.17
C GLU A 486 10.14 -19.23 19.10
N PRO A 487 10.47 -20.00 18.03
CA PRO A 487 11.27 -19.50 16.91
C PRO A 487 10.63 -18.30 16.20
N PHE A 488 9.30 -18.24 16.13
CA PHE A 488 8.60 -17.10 15.55
C PHE A 488 8.73 -15.85 16.43
N LYS A 489 8.58 -15.96 17.76
CA LYS A 489 8.83 -14.85 18.69
C LYS A 489 10.26 -14.31 18.56
N MET A 490 11.26 -15.19 18.48
CA MET A 490 12.66 -14.79 18.26
C MET A 490 12.86 -14.05 16.92
N PHE A 491 12.27 -14.55 15.84
CA PHE A 491 12.29 -13.87 14.54
C PHE A 491 11.67 -12.46 14.61
N VAL A 492 10.51 -12.32 15.25
CA VAL A 492 9.86 -11.02 15.46
C VAL A 492 10.73 -10.10 16.33
N SER A 493 11.36 -10.61 17.39
CA SER A 493 12.24 -9.82 18.25
C SER A 493 13.44 -9.26 17.49
N ASN A 494 14.09 -10.06 16.63
CA ASN A 494 15.20 -9.60 15.79
C ASN A 494 14.72 -8.52 14.80
N LEU A 495 13.64 -8.79 14.09
CA LEU A 495 13.03 -7.82 13.15
C LEU A 495 12.68 -6.47 13.81
N MET A 496 12.27 -6.48 15.09
CA MET A 496 11.96 -5.26 15.84
C MET A 496 13.20 -4.55 16.42
N GLN A 497 14.38 -5.20 16.44
CA GLN A 497 15.66 -4.53 16.71
C GLN A 497 16.15 -3.79 15.47
N ASP A 498 16.01 -4.40 14.29
CA ASP A 498 16.37 -3.82 12.99
C ASP A 498 15.44 -2.66 12.58
N LYS A 499 14.23 -2.55 13.14
CA LYS A 499 13.35 -1.38 12.91
C LYS A 499 13.93 -0.03 13.38
N SER A 500 15.04 -0.02 14.12
CA SER A 500 15.80 1.21 14.42
C SER A 500 16.21 1.98 13.15
N HIS A 501 16.42 1.29 12.02
CA HIS A 501 16.78 1.91 10.73
C HIS A 501 15.58 2.24 9.83
N LEU A 502 14.41 1.61 10.03
CA LEU A 502 13.22 1.79 9.16
C LEU A 502 12.14 2.74 9.72
N PHE A 503 12.07 2.93 11.05
CA PHE A 503 11.02 3.74 11.70
C PHE A 503 11.55 4.83 12.64
N GLY A 504 12.88 4.96 12.75
CA GLY A 504 13.53 5.87 13.70
C GLY A 504 13.39 5.43 15.15
N ASN A 505 14.23 5.99 16.03
CA ASN A 505 14.43 5.50 17.40
C ASN A 505 13.26 5.73 18.39
N ASN A 506 12.11 6.24 17.94
CA ASN A 506 11.03 6.69 18.83
C ASN A 506 10.05 5.59 19.27
N PHE A 507 10.08 4.39 18.67
CA PHE A 507 9.13 3.32 19.02
C PHE A 507 9.45 2.55 20.31
N LYS A 508 10.65 2.73 20.90
CA LYS A 508 11.14 1.92 22.04
C LYS A 508 10.97 2.55 23.44
N LYS A 509 10.38 3.75 23.60
CA LYS A 509 10.42 4.48 24.88
C LYS A 509 9.26 4.30 25.86
N ASP A 510 8.10 3.79 25.44
CA ASP A 510 6.90 3.74 26.32
C ASP A 510 6.63 2.38 26.98
N SER A 511 7.38 1.32 26.65
CA SER A 511 7.17 -0.02 27.23
C SER A 511 7.99 -0.34 28.48
N SER A 512 8.65 0.65 29.10
CA SER A 512 9.53 0.46 30.28
C SER A 512 9.23 1.38 31.46
N SER A 513 7.97 1.81 31.64
CA SER A 513 7.50 2.34 32.93
C SER A 513 6.80 1.24 33.72
N LYS A 514 7.30 0.97 34.93
CA LYS A 514 6.90 -0.19 35.75
C LYS A 514 5.47 -0.06 36.29
N SER A 515 4.87 -1.22 36.51
CA SER A 515 3.65 -1.44 37.29
C SER A 515 3.59 -0.62 38.57
N ASN A 516 2.48 0.11 38.77
CA ASN A 516 1.58 -0.07 39.93
C ASN A 516 0.45 0.96 39.91
N ARG A 517 -0.79 0.47 39.79
CA ARG A 517 -1.97 1.05 40.47
C ARG A 517 -3.06 0.00 40.52
N GLN A 518 -3.44 -0.35 41.74
CA GLN A 518 -4.52 -1.29 42.02
C GLN A 518 -5.84 -0.80 41.43
N PHE A 519 -6.70 -1.75 41.08
CA PHE A 519 -8.13 -1.46 40.91
C PHE A 519 -8.67 -0.83 42.19
N ASN A 520 -9.43 0.26 42.05
CA ASN A 520 -10.46 0.60 43.00
C ASN A 520 -11.69 1.12 42.26
N GLN A 521 -12.85 0.61 42.66
CA GLN A 521 -14.17 0.98 42.12
C GLN A 521 -14.75 2.18 42.89
N ASN A 522 -15.87 2.72 42.39
CA ASN A 522 -16.70 3.80 42.96
C ASN A 522 -16.05 5.20 42.85
N SER A 523 -16.65 6.19 42.18
CA SER A 523 -17.99 6.72 42.44
C SER A 523 -18.68 7.34 41.20
N ARG A 524 -19.95 7.75 41.35
CA ARG A 524 -20.76 8.49 40.36
C ARG A 524 -20.84 9.99 40.73
N GLU A 525 -21.43 10.78 39.83
CA GLU A 525 -21.99 12.14 40.06
C GLU A 525 -20.96 13.29 40.25
N LYS A 526 -21.21 14.56 39.89
CA LYS A 526 -22.26 15.22 39.07
C LYS A 526 -21.73 16.57 38.52
N GLU A 527 -22.58 17.27 37.76
CA GLU A 527 -22.36 18.60 37.15
C GLU A 527 -21.87 19.69 38.16
N SER A 528 -21.21 20.80 37.77
CA SER A 528 -21.79 21.86 36.92
C SER A 528 -20.82 23.03 36.66
N TRP A 529 -21.16 23.91 35.70
CA TRP A 529 -20.41 25.15 35.37
C TRP A 529 -21.28 26.41 35.57
N LYS A 530 -20.69 27.47 36.15
CA LYS A 530 -20.99 28.93 35.99
C LYS A 530 -19.97 29.71 36.85
N GLN A 531 -19.13 30.62 36.33
CA GLN A 531 -19.38 32.07 36.08
C GLN A 531 -20.07 32.77 37.27
N LYS A 532 -19.61 33.86 37.89
CA LYS A 532 -18.67 34.99 37.57
C LYS A 532 -18.18 35.62 38.93
N SER A 533 -17.29 36.61 39.09
CA SER A 533 -16.54 37.55 38.21
C SER A 533 -15.23 38.07 38.90
N HIS A 534 -14.91 39.37 38.81
CA HIS A 534 -13.74 40.11 39.38
C HIS A 534 -14.04 40.71 40.78
N THR A 535 -13.09 41.21 41.60
CA THR A 535 -11.86 42.00 41.26
C THR A 535 -10.81 41.97 42.40
N GLN A 536 -9.51 42.01 42.05
CA GLN A 536 -8.34 42.64 42.72
C GLN A 536 -8.29 42.78 44.28
N ASN A 537 -7.20 42.51 45.01
CA ASN A 537 -5.76 42.46 44.67
C ASN A 537 -4.94 41.61 45.68
N ASN A 538 -3.71 41.24 45.29
CA ASN A 538 -2.64 40.59 46.09
C ASN A 538 -2.96 39.13 46.53
N THR A 539 -2.11 38.13 46.32
CA THR A 539 -0.66 38.07 45.98
C THR A 539 -0.36 36.86 45.07
N TYR A 540 0.91 36.71 44.63
CA TYR A 540 1.49 35.62 43.82
C TYR A 540 1.26 35.62 42.29
N VAL A 541 2.35 35.42 41.53
CA VAL A 541 2.63 34.26 40.64
C VAL A 541 3.73 34.62 39.64
N LYS A 542 4.80 33.81 39.61
CA LYS A 542 5.44 33.26 38.40
C LYS A 542 6.51 32.24 38.82
N ILE A 543 6.17 30.96 38.74
CA ILE A 543 7.15 29.86 38.74
C ILE A 543 7.13 29.25 37.34
N ASN A 544 8.32 29.11 36.77
CA ASN A 544 8.52 28.71 35.38
C ASN A 544 8.24 27.22 35.14
N GLU A 545 7.76 26.97 33.92
CA GLU A 545 8.14 25.86 33.04
C GLU A 545 8.44 24.49 33.67
N LYS A 546 7.50 23.55 33.51
CA LYS A 546 7.85 22.14 33.24
C LYS A 546 7.40 21.77 31.85
N GLN A 547 8.39 21.32 31.06
CA GLN A 547 8.34 21.17 29.62
C GLN A 547 7.26 20.17 29.17
N ASN A 548 6.50 20.55 28.15
CA ASN A 548 5.60 19.65 27.44
C ASN A 548 6.36 19.06 26.24
N TRP A 549 6.53 17.74 26.21
CA TRP A 549 7.36 17.01 25.23
C TRP A 549 6.81 17.04 23.78
N ARG A 550 5.73 17.78 23.52
CA ARG A 550 5.12 17.97 22.20
C ARG A 550 5.35 19.35 21.59
N THR A 551 6.24 20.16 22.16
CA THR A 551 6.71 21.41 21.57
C THR A 551 8.22 21.43 21.46
N LEU A 552 8.75 20.66 20.50
CA LEU A 552 10.01 20.98 19.84
C LEU A 552 9.64 21.71 18.55
N LYS A 553 10.08 22.96 18.40
CA LYS A 553 10.06 23.62 17.10
C LYS A 553 11.02 22.86 16.17
N PRO A 554 10.75 22.72 14.87
CA PRO A 554 11.76 22.26 13.94
C PRO A 554 12.93 23.26 13.95
N ASP A 555 14.16 22.76 14.02
CA ASP A 555 15.32 23.60 13.72
C ASP A 555 15.21 24.04 12.26
N SER A 556 15.13 25.35 12.06
CA SER A 556 14.88 25.98 10.77
C SER A 556 16.15 26.07 9.91
N ASN A 557 16.91 24.98 9.83
CA ASN A 557 18.06 24.81 8.95
C ASN A 557 18.33 23.31 8.69
N PRO A 558 18.02 22.78 7.49
CA PRO A 558 18.42 21.43 7.12
C PRO A 558 19.93 21.42 6.84
N ASN A 559 20.74 20.95 7.80
CA ASN A 559 22.19 20.83 7.63
C ASN A 559 22.50 19.71 6.60
N PRO A 560 23.04 19.99 5.40
CA PRO A 560 23.08 19.00 4.30
C PRO A 560 24.10 17.86 4.47
N HIS A 561 24.97 17.94 5.47
CA HIS A 561 26.22 17.16 5.51
C HIS A 561 26.14 15.78 6.18
N VAL A 562 24.98 15.33 6.64
CA VAL A 562 24.85 14.07 7.42
C VAL A 562 25.25 12.81 6.63
N PHE A 563 25.27 12.86 5.29
CA PHE A 563 25.65 11.72 4.44
C PHE A 563 27.08 11.77 3.85
N SER A 564 27.91 12.77 4.18
CA SER A 564 29.25 12.90 3.55
C SER A 564 30.38 12.11 4.23
N ASN A 565 30.16 11.50 5.40
CA ASN A 565 31.24 10.94 6.23
C ASN A 565 31.41 9.41 6.20
N GLN A 566 30.82 8.69 5.24
CA GLN A 566 31.07 7.24 5.06
C GLN A 566 31.99 6.88 3.88
N GLN A 567 32.73 7.84 3.32
CA GLN A 567 33.71 7.60 2.23
C GLN A 567 35.18 7.89 2.57
N LYS A 568 35.55 8.15 3.84
CA LYS A 568 36.95 8.48 4.20
C LYS A 568 37.69 7.49 5.10
N ASP A 569 37.02 6.63 5.85
CA ASP A 569 37.69 5.73 6.82
C ASP A 569 37.92 4.29 6.32
N ILE A 570 38.21 4.12 5.03
CA ILE A 570 38.81 2.88 4.47
C ILE A 570 40.07 3.21 3.65
N LYS A 571 40.90 4.15 4.14
CA LYS A 571 42.31 4.32 3.74
C LYS A 571 43.14 4.85 4.91
N ASN A 572 43.50 3.97 5.83
CA ASN A 572 44.78 3.96 6.58
C ASN A 572 44.74 2.91 7.71
N ASN A 573 45.06 1.66 7.38
CA ASN A 573 45.64 0.68 8.30
C ASN A 573 46.32 -0.45 7.50
N GLY A 574 47.28 -0.06 6.66
CA GLY A 574 48.14 -0.96 5.91
C GLY A 574 49.46 -1.19 6.65
N VAL A 575 49.52 -2.22 7.49
CA VAL A 575 50.75 -2.65 8.15
C VAL A 575 51.80 -3.04 7.10
N LYS A 576 53.04 -2.55 7.26
CA LYS A 576 54.18 -2.98 6.43
C LYS A 576 54.42 -4.48 6.59
N ILE A 577 54.22 -5.25 5.53
CA ILE A 577 54.79 -6.59 5.38
C ILE A 577 55.78 -6.53 4.22
N LYS A 578 57.01 -6.99 4.46
CA LYS A 578 58.11 -6.98 3.48
C LYS A 578 57.89 -8.00 2.37
N SER A 579 58.37 -7.66 1.18
CA SER A 579 58.55 -8.58 0.05
C SER A 579 59.57 -9.68 0.36
N ARG A 580 59.38 -10.87 -0.25
CA ARG A 580 60.49 -11.72 -0.72
C ARG A 580 60.05 -12.87 -1.63
N PHE A 581 60.85 -13.09 -2.68
CA PHE A 581 60.87 -14.20 -3.65
C PHE A 581 59.65 -14.28 -4.61
N ASP A 582 59.80 -14.11 -5.93
CA ASP A 582 60.78 -14.62 -6.94
C ASP A 582 60.46 -16.06 -7.38
N PHE A 583 59.67 -16.20 -8.45
CA PHE A 583 60.13 -16.64 -9.78
C PHE A 583 59.10 -16.29 -10.86
#